data_AF-A0A6A3V4W3-F1
#
_entry.id   AF-A0A6A3V4W3-F1
#
_cell.length_a   1.000
_cell.length_b   1.000
_cell.length_c   1.000
_cell.angle_alpha   90.00
_cell.angle_beta   90.00
_cell.angle_gamma   90.00
#
_symmetry.space_group_name_H-M   'P 1'
#
loop_
_entity.id
_entity.type
_entity.pdbx_description
1 polymer ?
#
loop_
_entity_poly.entity_id
_entity_poly.type
_entity_poly.pdbx_seq_one_letter_code
_entity_poly.pdbx_strand_id
1 'polypeptide(L)'
;MKKNRLFHIMGYLHFSNNKSLKASVDRAWKIRPVVDVLQRTFARGYRTPPVISFDEAILPSRSRYNPTRQFNKDKPHKWGTKVFVAACAKTAYCMRWD
;
A
#
# COMPACT_ATOMS: atom_id res chain seq x y z
N MET A 1 -13.44 -10.96 21.72
CA MET A 1 -13.08 -9.52 21.80
C MET A 1 -14.36 -8.72 22.07
N LYS A 2 -14.38 -7.76 23.02
CA LYS A 2 -15.58 -6.95 23.29
C LYS A 2 -15.96 -6.12 22.04
N LYS A 3 -17.26 -5.93 21.80
CA LYS A 3 -17.82 -5.27 20.59
C LYS A 3 -17.10 -3.97 20.18
N ASN A 4 -16.76 -3.12 21.16
CA ASN A 4 -16.14 -1.82 20.89
C ASN A 4 -14.60 -1.85 20.84
N ARG A 5 -13.97 -2.94 21.30
CA ARG A 5 -12.51 -3.03 21.39
C ARG A 5 -11.84 -2.98 20.01
N LEU A 6 -12.49 -3.53 18.98
CA LEU A 6 -11.98 -3.45 17.61
C LEU A 6 -11.88 -2.00 17.14
N PHE A 7 -12.95 -1.22 17.32
CA PHE A 7 -13.01 0.18 16.87
C PHE A 7 -11.97 1.04 17.58
N HIS A 8 -11.77 0.82 18.90
CA HIS A 8 -10.71 1.52 19.62
C HIS A 8 -9.32 1.17 19.06
N ILE A 9 -9.02 -0.12 18.85
CA ILE A 9 -7.73 -0.51 18.28
C ILE A 9 -7.53 0.10 16.90
N MET A 10 -8.54 0.01 16.02
CA MET A 10 -8.45 0.57 14.66
C MET A 10 -8.32 2.09 14.64
N GLY A 11 -8.92 2.81 15.59
CA GLY A 11 -8.83 4.27 15.69
C GLY A 11 -7.47 4.79 16.15
N TYR A 12 -6.74 4.00 16.94
CA TYR A 12 -5.44 4.37 17.51
C TYR A 12 -4.26 3.58 16.91
N LEU A 13 -4.47 2.87 15.80
CA LEU A 13 -3.43 2.07 15.16
C LEU A 13 -2.44 2.99 14.42
N HIS A 14 -1.19 3.00 14.89
CA HIS A 14 -0.10 3.77 14.30
C HIS A 14 1.12 2.89 14.05
N PHE A 15 1.72 3.03 12.86
CA PHE A 15 2.92 2.27 12.49
C PHE A 15 4.20 3.10 12.50
N SER A 16 4.09 4.44 12.49
CA SER A 16 5.26 5.34 12.46
C SER A 16 5.10 6.55 13.36
N ASN A 17 6.23 7.16 13.73
CA ASN A 17 6.28 8.36 14.55
C ASN A 17 6.00 9.62 13.70
N ASN A 18 4.89 10.30 13.96
CA ASN A 18 4.49 11.52 13.25
C ASN A 18 5.40 12.74 13.54
N LYS A 19 6.20 12.71 14.61
CA LYS A 19 7.16 13.79 14.94
C LYS A 19 8.47 13.70 14.15
N SER A 20 8.66 12.64 13.37
CA SER A 20 9.84 12.48 12.52
C SER A 20 9.85 13.52 11.40
N LEU A 21 11.01 14.09 11.09
CA LEU A 21 11.18 14.98 9.92
C LEU A 21 10.72 14.32 8.62
N LYS A 22 10.89 12.99 8.50
CA LYS A 22 10.44 12.21 7.34
C LYS A 22 8.93 12.24 7.12
N ALA A 23 8.13 12.52 8.15
CA ALA A 23 6.68 12.64 8.04
C ALA A 23 6.25 13.80 7.13
N SER A 24 7.09 14.82 6.99
CA SER A 24 6.83 15.97 6.09
C SER A 24 7.24 15.69 4.64
N VAL A 25 8.16 14.76 4.42
CA VAL A 25 8.76 14.47 3.11
C VAL A 25 8.04 13.30 2.42
N ASP A 26 7.84 12.19 3.16
CA ASP A 26 7.24 10.98 2.63
C ASP A 26 5.72 11.00 2.82
N ARG A 27 4.97 11.15 1.72
CA ARG A 27 3.50 11.16 1.72
C ARG A 27 2.89 9.86 2.26
N ALA A 28 3.62 8.74 2.22
CA ALA A 28 3.19 7.45 2.76
C ALA A 28 3.82 7.11 4.13
N TRP A 29 4.45 8.08 4.81
CA TRP A 29 5.18 7.85 6.06
C TRP A 29 4.40 7.08 7.13
N LYS A 30 3.08 7.34 7.22
CA LYS A 30 2.17 6.69 8.19
C LYS A 30 2.13 5.17 8.06
N ILE A 31 2.36 4.63 6.87
CA ILE A 31 2.32 3.19 6.57
C ILE A 31 3.68 2.65 6.11
N ARG A 32 4.70 3.50 6.00
CA ARG A 32 6.02 3.14 5.47
C ARG A 32 6.61 1.88 6.14
N PRO A 33 6.56 1.70 7.47
CA PRO A 33 7.10 0.48 8.09
C PRO A 33 6.38 -0.80 7.64
N VAL A 34 5.07 -0.73 7.40
CA VAL A 34 4.29 -1.86 6.89
C VAL A 34 4.69 -2.15 5.44
N VAL A 35 4.78 -1.11 4.60
CA VAL A 35 5.22 -1.24 3.21
C VAL A 35 6.61 -1.88 3.15
N ASP A 36 7.57 -1.39 3.93
CA ASP A 36 8.95 -1.89 3.93
C ASP A 36 9.06 -3.36 4.37
N VAL A 37 8.22 -3.80 5.31
CA VAL A 37 8.16 -5.21 5.72
C VAL A 37 7.59 -6.05 4.59
N LEU A 38 6.47 -5.64 4.00
CA LEU A 38 5.81 -6.38 2.94
C LEU A 38 6.71 -6.49 1.69
N GLN A 39 7.36 -5.40 1.27
CA GLN A 39 8.31 -5.38 0.14
C GLN A 39 9.47 -6.36 0.35
N ARG A 40 10.09 -6.32 1.54
CA ARG A 40 11.17 -7.25 1.87
C ARG A 40 10.71 -8.69 1.92
N THR A 41 9.51 -8.93 2.40
CA THR A 41 8.96 -10.29 2.56
C THR A 41 8.60 -10.87 1.19
N PHE A 42 7.91 -10.11 0.34
CA PHE A 42 7.43 -10.59 -0.95
C PHE A 42 8.60 -10.83 -1.92
N ALA A 43 9.59 -9.93 -1.92
CA ALA A 43 10.79 -10.12 -2.73
C ALA A 43 11.60 -11.37 -2.34
N ARG A 44 11.54 -11.80 -1.08
CA ARG A 44 12.23 -13.02 -0.59
C ARG A 44 11.39 -14.29 -0.71
N GLY A 45 10.07 -14.15 -0.70
CA GLY A 45 9.14 -15.28 -0.63
C GLY A 45 8.95 -16.03 -1.95
N TYR A 46 9.39 -15.48 -3.08
CA TYR A 46 9.17 -16.09 -4.38
C TYR A 46 10.26 -15.72 -5.38
N ARG A 47 10.78 -16.73 -6.10
CA ARG A 47 11.74 -16.55 -7.20
C ARG A 47 10.97 -16.57 -8.52
N THR A 48 10.87 -15.42 -9.19
CA THR A 48 10.11 -15.33 -10.42
C THR A 48 10.86 -15.87 -11.63
N PRO A 49 10.15 -16.47 -12.60
CA PRO A 49 10.64 -16.61 -13.97
C PRO A 49 11.01 -15.24 -14.58
N PRO A 50 11.78 -15.20 -15.68
CA PRO A 50 12.25 -13.95 -16.30
C PRO A 50 11.13 -13.11 -16.95
N VAL A 51 9.88 -13.56 -16.91
CA VAL A 51 8.73 -12.85 -17.47
C VAL A 51 7.94 -12.20 -16.33
N ILE A 52 7.97 -10.87 -16.31
CA ILE A 52 7.33 -10.02 -15.31
C ILE A 52 6.21 -9.24 -15.98
N SER A 53 5.06 -9.17 -15.32
CA SER A 53 3.98 -8.25 -15.66
C SER A 53 4.10 -7.00 -14.81
N PHE A 54 4.01 -5.83 -15.43
CA PHE A 54 4.10 -4.54 -14.76
C PHE A 54 2.89 -3.68 -15.16
N ASP A 55 2.09 -3.27 -14.17
CA ASP A 55 0.86 -2.50 -14.41
C ASP A 55 0.47 -1.68 -13.17
N GLU A 56 -0.56 -0.84 -13.35
CA GLU A 56 -1.13 0.05 -12.36
C GLU A 56 -2.32 -0.59 -11.63
N ALA A 57 -2.28 -0.55 -10.29
CA ALA A 57 -3.40 -0.87 -9.43
C ALA A 57 -3.89 0.37 -8.65
N ILE A 58 -5.16 0.36 -8.26
CA ILE A 58 -5.74 1.41 -7.41
C ILE A 58 -6.15 0.80 -6.08
N LEU A 59 -5.59 1.30 -4.99
CA LEU A 59 -6.06 1.03 -3.63
C LEU A 59 -7.23 1.99 -3.33
N PRO A 60 -8.47 1.49 -3.25
CA PRO A 60 -9.65 2.35 -3.19
C PRO A 60 -9.68 3.15 -1.89
N SER A 61 -9.77 4.48 -2.02
CA SER A 61 -9.93 5.37 -0.88
C SER A 61 -10.51 6.70 -1.31
N ARG A 62 -11.61 7.09 -0.67
CA ARG A 62 -12.25 8.40 -0.85
C ARG A 62 -11.84 9.43 0.20
N SER A 63 -11.07 9.01 1.21
CA SER A 63 -10.67 9.88 2.32
C SER A 63 -9.91 11.11 1.81
N ARG A 64 -10.27 12.29 2.32
CA ARG A 64 -9.55 13.54 2.03
C ARG A 64 -8.19 13.58 2.73
N TYR A 65 -8.01 12.78 3.79
CA TYR A 65 -6.76 12.67 4.53
C TYR A 65 -5.72 11.77 3.87
N ASN A 66 -6.04 11.18 2.71
CA ASN A 66 -5.09 10.42 1.91
C ASN A 66 -4.32 11.37 0.96
N PRO A 67 -3.03 11.68 1.24
CA PRO A 67 -2.26 12.62 0.42
C PRO A 67 -1.85 12.05 -0.94
N THR A 68 -1.98 10.73 -1.16
CA THR A 68 -1.65 10.07 -2.44
C THR A 68 -2.89 9.73 -3.27
N ARG A 69 -4.05 10.26 -2.89
CA ARG A 69 -5.31 10.04 -3.59
C ARG A 69 -5.27 10.66 -4.99
N GLN A 70 -5.58 9.84 -5.99
CA GLN A 70 -5.69 10.21 -7.40
C GLN A 70 -7.07 9.82 -7.94
N PHE A 71 -7.52 10.53 -8.98
CA PHE A 71 -8.69 10.15 -9.76
C PHE A 71 -8.26 9.47 -11.05
N ASN A 72 -8.78 8.27 -11.32
CA ASN A 72 -8.60 7.57 -12.58
C ASN A 72 -9.97 7.21 -13.16
N LYS A 73 -10.33 7.81 -14.30
CA LYS A 73 -11.66 7.69 -14.91
C LYS A 73 -11.96 6.26 -15.36
N ASP A 74 -10.94 5.54 -15.80
CA ASP A 74 -11.07 4.27 -16.50
C ASP A 74 -11.02 3.06 -15.56
N LYS A 75 -10.66 3.27 -14.28
CA LYS A 75 -10.65 2.22 -13.26
C LYS A 75 -12.02 2.11 -12.57
N PRO A 76 -12.48 0.90 -12.19
CA PRO A 76 -13.77 0.71 -11.51
C PRO A 76 -13.90 1.54 -10.23
N HIS A 77 -12.83 1.57 -9.44
CA HIS A 77 -12.69 2.46 -8.29
C HIS A 77 -11.93 3.71 -8.71
N LYS A 78 -12.67 4.77 -9.05
CA LYS A 78 -12.07 5.98 -9.63
C LYS A 78 -11.21 6.78 -8.65
N TRP A 79 -11.43 6.66 -7.35
CA TRP A 79 -10.70 7.41 -6.32
C TRP A 79 -9.88 6.46 -5.44
N GLY A 80 -8.58 6.70 -5.36
CA GLY A 80 -7.70 5.88 -4.52
C GLY A 80 -6.23 6.23 -4.65
N THR A 81 -5.38 5.48 -3.96
CA THR A 81 -3.94 5.58 -4.16
C THR A 81 -3.56 4.70 -5.34
N LYS A 82 -3.00 5.32 -6.38
CA LYS A 82 -2.40 4.59 -7.49
C LYS A 82 -1.06 4.01 -7.05
N VAL A 83 -0.86 2.74 -7.34
CA VAL A 83 0.40 2.01 -7.11
C VAL A 83 0.80 1.31 -8.40
N PHE A 84 2.09 1.25 -8.68
CA PHE A 84 2.63 0.40 -9.72
C PHE A 84 2.99 -0.94 -9.12
N VAL A 85 2.69 -2.05 -9.81
CA VAL A 85 2.89 -3.40 -9.30
C VAL A 85 3.68 -4.21 -10.31
N ALA A 86 4.78 -4.81 -9.86
CA ALA A 86 5.50 -5.84 -10.57
C ALA A 86 5.08 -7.22 -10.04
N ALA A 87 4.46 -8.02 -10.90
CA ALA A 87 3.96 -9.36 -10.58
C ALA A 87 4.49 -10.42 -11.53
N CYS A 88 4.53 -11.67 -11.07
CA CYS A 88 4.86 -12.80 -11.93
C CYS A 88 3.77 -13.01 -12.98
N ALA A 89 4.13 -13.03 -14.27
CA ALA A 89 3.16 -13.20 -15.35
C ALA A 89 2.42 -14.55 -15.34
N LYS A 90 3.00 -15.58 -14.70
CA LYS A 90 2.41 -16.93 -14.65
C LYS A 90 1.51 -17.16 -13.43
N THR A 91 1.92 -16.69 -12.25
CA THR A 91 1.25 -16.99 -10.97
C THR A 91 0.55 -15.78 -10.37
N ALA A 92 0.65 -14.60 -11.00
CA ALA A 92 0.19 -13.32 -10.47
C ALA A 92 0.81 -12.93 -9.11
N TYR A 93 1.89 -13.59 -8.68
CA TYR A 93 2.54 -13.27 -7.42
C TYR A 93 3.13 -11.85 -7.45
N CYS A 94 2.70 -11.01 -6.52
CA CYS A 94 3.23 -9.65 -6.36
C CYS A 94 4.64 -9.69 -5.77
N MET A 95 5.64 -9.25 -6.52
CA MET A 95 7.02 -9.18 -6.04
C MET A 95 7.35 -7.85 -5.38
N ARG A 96 6.87 -6.77 -6.01
CA ARG A 96 7.22 -5.39 -5.67
C ARG A 96 6.11 -4.45 -6.12
N TRP A 97 5.93 -3.37 -5.39
CA TRP A 97 5.07 -2.26 -5.78
C TRP A 97 5.72 -0.92 -5.42
N ASP A 98 5.21 0.19 -5.94
CA ASP A 98 5.62 1.55 -5.52
C ASP A 98 4.44 2.52 -5.60
#